data_AF-A0A962Q9A5-F1
#
_entry.id   AF-A0A962Q9A5-F1
#
_cell.length_a   1.000
_cell.length_b   1.000
_cell.length_c   1.000
_cell.angle_alpha   90.00
_cell.angle_beta   90.00
_cell.angle_gamma   90.00
#
_symmetry.space_group_name_H-M   'P 1'
#
loop_
_entity.id
_entity.type
_entity.pdbx_description
1 polymer ?
#
loop_
_entity_poly.entity_id
_entity_poly.type
_entity_poly.pdbx_seq_one_letter_code
_entity_poly.pdbx_strand_id
1 'polypeptide(L)' 'MPNNLPCSKGFLPCPFCGSLELEGPHRSEQQVYGYCFPSYWIECKNCPAEMTIQSDTDEELKLRWNSRVY' A
#
# COMPACT_ATOMS: atom_id res chain seq x y z
N MET A 1 -6.18 16.05 -21.71
CA MET A 1 -5.35 16.36 -20.53
C MET A 1 -5.36 15.11 -19.66
N PRO A 2 -4.23 14.40 -19.45
CA PRO A 2 -4.26 13.24 -18.56
C PRO A 2 -4.41 13.74 -17.12
N ASN A 3 -5.43 13.22 -16.44
CA ASN A 3 -5.80 13.57 -15.07
C ASN A 3 -4.68 13.19 -14.09
N ASN A 4 -4.01 14.20 -13.53
CA ASN A 4 -3.20 14.06 -12.33
C ASN A 4 -4.13 13.89 -11.12
N LEU A 5 -4.70 12.69 -10.95
CA LEU A 5 -5.14 12.28 -9.61
C LEU A 5 -3.89 12.07 -8.74
N PRO A 6 -3.93 12.43 -7.45
CA PRO A 6 -2.78 12.24 -6.57
C PRO A 6 -2.61 10.74 -6.35
N CYS A 7 -1.85 10.07 -7.23
CA CYS A 7 -1.28 8.77 -6.89
C CYS A 7 -0.54 8.98 -5.58
N SER A 8 -1.02 8.37 -4.50
CA SER A 8 -0.28 8.19 -3.27
C SER A 8 1.12 7.74 -3.68
N LYS A 9 2.10 8.66 -3.61
CA LYS A 9 3.52 8.54 -4.00
C LYS A 9 3.94 7.32 -4.87
N GLY A 10 3.36 7.19 -6.07
CA GLY A 10 3.77 6.18 -7.07
C GLY A 10 3.23 4.76 -6.87
N PHE A 11 2.17 4.58 -6.08
CA PHE A 11 1.34 3.39 -6.16
C PHE A 11 0.52 3.42 -7.47
N LEU A 12 0.47 2.29 -8.16
CA LEU A 12 -0.43 2.06 -9.30
C LEU A 12 -1.87 1.87 -8.80
N PRO A 13 -2.88 2.06 -9.67
CA PRO A 13 -4.27 1.74 -9.34
C PRO A 13 -4.40 0.32 -8.79
N CYS A 14 -5.49 0.06 -8.07
CA CYS A 14 -5.76 -1.26 -7.53
C CYS A 14 -5.59 -2.34 -8.60
N PRO A 15 -4.71 -3.34 -8.40
CA PRO A 15 -4.39 -4.32 -9.43
C PRO A 15 -5.54 -5.28 -9.74
N PHE A 16 -6.58 -5.31 -8.90
CA PHE A 16 -7.71 -6.22 -9.05
C PHE A 16 -8.94 -5.56 -9.70
N CYS A 17 -9.21 -4.28 -9.40
CA CYS A 17 -10.40 -3.58 -9.89
C CYS A 17 -10.11 -2.29 -10.67
N GLY A 18 -8.84 -1.90 -10.78
CA GLY A 18 -8.40 -0.68 -11.46
C GLY A 18 -8.75 0.63 -10.74
N SER A 19 -9.33 0.57 -9.53
CA SER A 19 -9.71 1.77 -8.78
C SER A 19 -8.50 2.60 -8.37
N LEU A 20 -8.64 3.92 -8.46
CA LEU A 20 -7.68 4.89 -7.93
C LEU A 20 -7.92 5.22 -6.45
N GLU A 21 -9.01 4.72 -5.88
CA GLU A 21 -9.37 4.93 -4.47
C GLU A 21 -8.58 3.95 -3.60
N LEU A 22 -7.35 4.36 -3.27
CA LEU A 22 -6.44 3.65 -2.38
C LEU A 22 -6.32 4.41 -1.06
N GLU A 23 -6.26 3.70 0.05
CA GLU A 23 -5.86 4.25 1.35
C GLU A 23 -4.48 3.69 1.75
N GLY A 24 -3.58 4.59 2.13
CA GLY A 24 -2.18 4.28 2.42
C GLY A 24 -1.19 4.89 1.41
N PRO A 25 0.12 4.60 1.56
CA PRO A 25 0.69 3.71 2.58
C PRO A 25 0.67 4.35 3.98
N HIS A 26 0.28 3.57 4.99
CA HIS A 26 0.35 3.97 6.39
C HIS A 26 1.36 3.12 7.14
N ARG A 27 2.15 3.75 8.01
CA ARG A 27 3.10 3.07 8.90
C ARG A 27 2.39 2.72 10.21
N SER A 28 2.46 1.47 10.62
CA SER A 28 2.02 0.96 11.91
C SER A 28 3.19 0.28 12.61
N GLU A 29 3.27 0.38 13.93
CA GLU A 29 4.31 -0.29 14.71
C GLU A 29 3.65 -1.25 15.69
N GLN A 30 4.14 -2.48 15.74
CA GLN A 30 3.77 -3.45 16.76
C GLN A 30 4.95 -3.67 17.70
N GLN A 31 4.71 -3.58 19.01
CA GLN A 31 5.73 -3.86 20.00
C GLN A 31 5.54 -5.26 20.58
N VAL A 32 6.56 -6.11 20.48
CA VAL A 32 6.53 -7.48 21.01
C VAL A 32 7.82 -7.72 21.81
N TYR A 33 7.69 -8.07 23.09
CA TYR A 33 8.83 -8.25 24.03
C TYR A 33 9.83 -7.08 24.04
N GLY A 34 9.36 -5.84 23.87
CA GLY A 34 10.20 -4.65 23.84
C GLY A 34 10.83 -4.33 22.47
N TYR A 35 10.69 -5.22 21.49
CA TYR A 35 11.12 -4.98 20.10
C TYR A 35 10.00 -4.31 19.30
N CYS A 36 10.35 -3.28 18.51
CA CYS A 36 9.43 -2.61 17.59
C CYS A 36 9.53 -3.23 16.20
N PHE A 37 8.39 -3.66 15.67
CA PHE A 37 8.25 -4.21 14.32
C PHE A 37 7.44 -3.21 13.49
N PRO A 38 8.09 -2.35 12.70
CA PRO A 38 7.38 -1.46 11.79
C PRO A 38 6.75 -2.26 10.66
N SER A 39 5.57 -1.83 10.27
CA SER A 39 4.78 -2.40 9.21
C SER A 39 4.17 -1.29 8.39
N TYR A 40 3.96 -1.58 7.11
CA TYR A 40 3.26 -0.69 6.20
C TYR A 40 2.08 -1.42 5.59
N TRP A 41 0.96 -0.71 5.44
CA TRP A 41 -0.22 -1.26 4.81
C TRP A 41 -0.84 -0.29 3.79
N ILE A 42 -1.54 -0.87 2.83
CA ILE A 42 -2.34 -0.21 1.80
C ILE A 42 -3.58 -1.05 1.50
N GLU A 43 -4.70 -0.39 1.24
CA GLU A 43 -5.94 -1.04 0.82
C GLU A 43 -6.64 -0.29 -0.31
N CYS A 44 -7.49 -0.99 -1.04
CA CYS A 44 -8.41 -0.41 -2.00
C CYS A 44 -9.77 -0.15 -1.33
N LYS A 45 -10.31 1.06 -1.45
CA LYS A 45 -11.63 1.40 -0.91
C LYS A 45 -12.81 0.83 -1.71
N ASN A 46 -12.54 0.36 -2.93
CA ASN A 46 -13.57 -0.11 -3.86
C ASN A 46 -13.62 -1.65 -4.00
N CYS A 47 -12.68 -2.40 -3.41
CA CYS A 47 -12.72 -3.86 -3.39
C CYS A 47 -11.91 -4.40 -2.19
N PRO A 48 -12.06 -5.69 -1.81
CA PRO A 48 -11.34 -6.27 -0.65
C PRO A 48 -9.82 -6.43 -0.82
N ALA A 49 -9.20 -5.73 -1.78
CA ALA A 49 -7.77 -5.82 -2.02
C ALA A 49 -6.99 -5.01 -0.98
N GLU A 50 -6.18 -5.71 -0.21
CA GLU A 50 -5.29 -5.13 0.80
C GLU A 50 -3.89 -5.78 0.75
N MET A 51 -2.91 -5.08 1.33
CA MET A 51 -1.56 -5.59 1.51
C MET A 51 -0.91 -4.97 2.73
N THR A 52 -0.28 -5.80 3.55
CA THR A 52 0.53 -5.39 4.69
C THR A 52 1.89 -6.07 4.62
N ILE A 53 2.96 -5.34 4.91
CA ILE A 53 4.33 -5.86 5.01
C ILE A 53 4.98 -5.39 6.31
N GLN A 54 5.92 -6.17 6.83
CA GLN A 54 6.84 -5.70 7.88
C GLN A 54 8.09 -5.15 7.20
N SER A 55 8.29 -3.84 7.28
CA SER A 55 9.42 -3.17 6.63
C SER A 55 9.64 -1.82 7.29
N ASP A 56 10.87 -1.31 7.21
CA ASP A 56 11.23 0.00 7.73
C ASP A 56 10.78 1.14 6.81
N THR A 57 10.46 0.84 5.54
CA THR A 57 10.04 1.82 4.51
C THR A 57 8.81 1.35 3.71
N ASP A 58 8.15 2.28 3.02
CA ASP A 58 7.02 2.01 2.14
C ASP A 58 7.43 1.53 0.73
N GLU A 59 8.74 1.48 0.42
CA GLU A 59 9.25 1.12 -0.90
C GLU A 59 8.93 -0.32 -1.28
N GLU A 60 9.11 -1.25 -0.33
CA GLU A 60 8.77 -2.65 -0.54
C GLU A 60 7.26 -2.83 -0.73
N LEU A 61 6.44 -2.05 -0.01
CA LEU A 61 4.99 -2.12 -0.11
C LEU A 61 4.56 -1.67 -1.51
N LYS A 62 5.15 -0.58 -1.98
CA LYS A 62 4.93 -0.06 -3.33
C LYS A 62 5.37 -1.06 -4.40
N LEU A 63 6.54 -1.66 -4.27
CA LEU A 63 7.03 -2.66 -5.21
C LEU A 63 6.07 -3.85 -5.30
N ARG A 64 5.67 -4.41 -4.15
CA ARG A 64 4.78 -5.58 -4.10
C ARG A 64 3.39 -5.25 -4.61
N TRP A 65 2.80 -4.12 -4.21
CA TRP A 65 1.50 -3.67 -4.69
C TRP A 65 1.47 -3.51 -6.20
N ASN A 66 2.47 -2.81 -6.76
CA ASN A 66 2.56 -2.54 -8.20
C ASN A 66 2.91 -3.79 -9.02
N SER A 67 3.52 -4.81 -8.40
CA SER A 67 3.85 -6.09 -9.06
C SER A 67 2.71 -7.11 -9.06
N ARG A 68 1.66 -6.89 -8.27
CA ARG A 68 0.44 -7.70 -8.37
C ARG A 68 -0.22 -7.35 -9.70
N VAL A 69 -0.16 -8.23 -10.68
CA VAL A 69 -0.97 -8.17 -11.90
C VAL A 69 -1.45 -9.59 -12.12
N TYR A 70 -2.77 -9.80 -12.15
CA TYR A 70 -3.41 -11.03 -12.59
C TYR A 70 -4.28 -10.73 -13.80
#